data_AF-A0A1G8TMS2-F1
#
_entry.id   AF-A0A1G8TMS2-F1
#
_cell.length_a   1.000
_cell.length_b   1.000
_cell.length_c   1.000
_cell.angle_alpha   90.00
_cell.angle_beta   90.00
_cell.angle_gamma   90.00
#
_symmetry.space_group_name_H-M   'P 1'
#
loop_
_entity.id
_entity.type
_entity.pdbx_description
1 polymer ?
#
loop_
_entity_poly.entity_id
_entity_poly.type
_entity_poly.pdbx_seq_one_letter_code
_entity_poly.pdbx_strand_id
1 'polypeptide(L)'
;MKPRTQNPRKAEIDRSDVSSTQLFAALAEERRQYALGYLSQKTAAIQLGDLAEYIALKEGEPSYDRYQRIVVDLHHRHLPHLRDAGLVRYDDDAELLELAVDRDVVAPYLRLADHTE
;
A
#
# COMPACT_ATOMS: atom_id res chain seq x y z
N MET A 1 -44.92 13.32 6.61
CA MET A 1 -43.58 13.85 6.93
C MET A 1 -42.56 12.74 6.78
N LYS A 2 -41.69 12.81 5.77
CA LYS A 2 -40.55 11.88 5.62
C LYS A 2 -39.30 12.62 6.14
N PRO A 3 -38.48 12.05 7.03
CA PRO A 3 -37.24 12.68 7.42
C PRO A 3 -36.30 12.69 6.20
N ARG A 4 -35.80 13.88 5.88
CA ARG A 4 -34.80 14.10 4.83
C ARG A 4 -33.47 13.65 5.42
N THR A 5 -32.91 12.57 4.92
CA THR A 5 -31.50 12.24 5.10
C THR A 5 -30.70 13.32 4.37
N GLN A 6 -30.41 14.42 5.05
CA GLN A 6 -29.37 15.34 4.62
C GLN A 6 -28.06 14.71 5.05
N ASN A 7 -27.45 13.97 4.13
CA ASN A 7 -26.02 13.71 4.20
C ASN A 7 -25.36 14.96 3.60
N PRO A 8 -24.77 15.88 4.40
CA PRO A 8 -24.12 17.04 3.85
C PRO A 8 -22.92 16.56 3.03
N ARG A 9 -22.91 17.03 1.78
CA ARG A 9 -21.86 16.83 0.79
C ARG A 9 -20.49 17.17 1.37
N LYS A 10 -19.54 16.26 1.14
CA LYS A 10 -18.40 16.48 0.23
C LYS A 10 -17.81 17.90 0.35
N ALA A 11 -17.06 18.14 1.41
CA ALA A 11 -16.22 19.33 1.53
C ALA A 11 -14.76 18.88 1.65
N GLU A 12 -13.97 19.33 0.68
CA GLU A 12 -12.52 19.52 0.77
C GLU A 12 -11.69 18.27 1.05
N ILE A 13 -11.47 17.47 0.01
CA ILE A 13 -10.29 16.61 -0.03
C ILE A 13 -9.13 17.55 -0.34
N ASP A 14 -8.55 18.12 0.71
CA ASP A 14 -7.20 18.64 0.67
C ASP A 14 -6.30 17.52 0.11
N ARG A 15 -5.36 17.88 -0.75
CA ARG A 15 -4.52 16.93 -1.49
C ARG A 15 -3.47 16.24 -0.58
N SER A 16 -3.73 16.22 0.73
CA SER A 16 -2.85 15.85 1.83
C SER A 16 -3.41 14.73 2.72
N ASP A 17 -4.73 14.47 2.70
CA ASP A 17 -5.35 13.45 3.55
C ASP A 17 -5.89 12.28 2.71
N VAL A 18 -5.10 11.21 2.61
CA VAL A 18 -5.62 9.92 2.15
C VAL A 18 -6.72 9.49 3.12
N SER A 19 -7.94 9.26 2.62
CA SER A 19 -9.07 8.91 3.48
C SER A 19 -8.84 7.58 4.19
N SER A 20 -9.28 7.46 5.45
CA SER A 20 -9.31 6.18 6.18
C SER A 20 -9.92 5.05 5.35
N THR A 21 -10.98 5.30 4.58
CA THR A 21 -11.59 4.27 3.71
C THR A 21 -10.65 3.79 2.62
N GLN A 22 -9.86 4.69 2.02
CA GLN A 22 -8.86 4.34 1.01
C GLN A 22 -7.69 3.57 1.64
N LEU A 23 -7.24 3.99 2.83
CA LEU A 23 -6.23 3.27 3.61
C LEU A 23 -6.69 1.86 3.98
N PHE A 24 -7.91 1.69 4.48
CA PHE A 24 -8.47 0.36 4.78
C PHE A 24 -8.56 -0.52 3.53
N ALA A 25 -9.04 0.01 2.40
CA ALA A 25 -9.09 -0.74 1.16
C ALA A 25 -7.69 -1.13 0.66
N ALA A 26 -6.73 -0.21 0.74
CA ALA A 26 -5.33 -0.46 0.40
C ALA A 26 -4.68 -1.50 1.33
N LEU A 27 -5.05 -1.56 2.61
CA LEU A 27 -4.50 -2.51 3.57
C LEU A 27 -5.29 -3.82 3.64
N ALA A 28 -6.33 -4.02 2.83
CA ALA A 28 -7.15 -5.23 2.85
C ALA A 28 -6.46 -6.50 2.31
N GLU A 29 -5.29 -6.38 1.68
CA GLU A 29 -4.54 -7.51 1.10
C GLU A 29 -3.15 -7.57 1.73
N GLU A 30 -2.74 -8.76 2.16
CA GLU A 30 -1.52 -9.00 2.96
C GLU A 30 -0.25 -8.47 2.28
N ARG A 31 -0.09 -8.71 0.96
CA ARG A 31 1.05 -8.20 0.19
C ARG A 31 1.12 -6.67 0.15
N ARG A 32 -0.02 -5.97 0.19
CA ARG A 32 -0.03 -4.50 0.28
C ARG A 32 0.38 -4.02 1.67
N GLN A 33 0.02 -4.77 2.72
CA GLN A 33 0.49 -4.51 4.07
C GLN A 33 2.01 -4.70 4.14
N TYR A 34 2.55 -5.79 3.61
CA TYR A 34 4.00 -6.01 3.52
C TYR A 34 4.72 -4.91 2.74
N ALA A 35 4.16 -4.49 1.60
CA ALA A 35 4.72 -3.40 0.81
C ALA A 35 4.79 -2.08 1.59
N LEU A 36 3.66 -1.63 2.17
CA LEU A 36 3.62 -0.38 2.94
C LEU A 36 4.47 -0.46 4.20
N GLY A 37 4.46 -1.61 4.89
CA GLY A 37 5.30 -1.87 6.05
C GLY A 37 6.79 -1.80 5.72
N TYR A 38 7.22 -2.39 4.60
CA TYR A 38 8.61 -2.32 4.16
C TYR A 38 9.01 -0.91 3.74
N LEU A 39 8.20 -0.23 2.93
CA LEU A 39 8.47 1.13 2.45
C LEU A 39 8.49 2.16 3.58
N SER A 40 7.64 2.01 4.61
CA SER A 40 7.62 2.93 5.77
C SER A 40 8.92 2.93 6.59
N GLN A 41 9.77 1.91 6.41
CA GLN A 41 11.08 1.79 7.06
C GLN A 41 12.22 2.33 6.20
N LYS A 42 11.94 2.73 4.96
CA LYS A 42 12.95 3.23 4.01
C LYS A 42 12.89 4.75 3.94
N THR A 43 14.06 5.37 3.86
CA THR A 43 14.21 6.82 3.72
C THR A 43 14.40 7.26 2.27
N ALA A 44 14.51 6.30 1.33
CA ALA A 44 14.69 6.54 -0.09
C ALA A 44 13.97 5.45 -0.91
N ALA A 45 13.79 5.70 -2.20
CA ALA A 45 13.26 4.73 -3.14
C ALA A 45 14.08 3.43 -3.16
N ILE A 46 13.39 2.31 -3.34
CA ILE A 46 13.95 0.97 -3.44
C ILE A 46 13.63 0.35 -4.79
N GLN A 47 14.33 -0.72 -5.15
CA GLN A 47 13.99 -1.51 -6.34
C GLN A 47 12.74 -2.35 -6.09
N LEU A 48 11.92 -2.54 -7.12
CA LEU A 48 10.77 -3.46 -7.07
C LEU A 48 11.21 -4.88 -6.67
N GLY A 49 12.35 -5.32 -7.19
CA GLY A 49 12.95 -6.61 -6.84
C GLY A 49 13.21 -6.75 -5.34
N ASP A 50 13.77 -5.74 -4.68
CA ASP A 50 14.03 -5.78 -3.24
C ASP A 50 12.74 -5.97 -2.43
N LEU A 51 11.65 -5.33 -2.86
CA LEU A 51 10.35 -5.52 -2.23
C LEU A 51 9.82 -6.94 -2.47
N ALA A 52 9.93 -7.46 -3.70
CA ALA A 52 9.46 -8.79 -4.02
C ALA A 52 10.23 -9.88 -3.26
N GLU A 53 11.55 -9.73 -3.10
CA GLU A 53 12.38 -10.62 -2.28
C GLU A 53 11.94 -10.57 -0.81
N TYR A 54 11.75 -9.37 -0.26
CA TYR A 54 11.25 -9.21 1.11
C TYR A 54 9.91 -9.92 1.33
N ILE A 55 8.94 -9.75 0.41
CA ILE A 55 7.63 -10.41 0.51
C ILE A 55 7.79 -11.93 0.36
N ALA A 56 8.67 -12.42 -0.53
CA ALA A 56 8.91 -13.84 -0.69
C ALA A 56 9.38 -14.49 0.62
N LEU A 57 10.26 -13.80 1.37
CA LEU A 57 10.74 -14.21 2.69
C LEU A 57 9.64 -14.17 3.77
N LYS A 58 8.67 -13.27 3.66
CA LYS A 58 7.53 -13.19 4.59
C LYS A 58 6.51 -14.28 4.36
N GLU A 59 6.29 -14.68 3.12
CA GLU A 59 5.30 -15.71 2.76
C GLU A 59 5.80 -17.15 2.94
N GLY A 60 7.10 -17.35 3.19
CA GLY A 60 7.68 -18.67 3.44
C GLY A 60 9.07 -18.84 2.83
N GLU A 61 9.38 -20.06 2.38
CA GLU A 61 10.68 -20.36 1.77
C GLU A 61 10.84 -19.61 0.43
N PRO A 62 11.87 -18.78 0.27
CA PRO A 62 12.10 -18.03 -0.95
C PRO A 62 12.52 -18.97 -2.08
N SER A 63 11.96 -18.75 -3.27
CA SER A 63 12.39 -19.42 -4.50
C SER A 63 12.32 -18.45 -5.66
N TYR A 64 13.09 -18.72 -6.72
CA TYR A 64 13.08 -17.89 -7.92
C TYR A 64 11.67 -17.79 -8.54
N ASP A 65 10.94 -18.90 -8.61
CA ASP A 65 9.57 -18.92 -9.13
C ASP A 65 8.59 -18.11 -8.28
N ARG A 66 8.72 -18.17 -6.93
CA ARG A 66 7.91 -17.37 -6.02
C ARG A 66 8.22 -15.89 -6.19
N TYR A 67 9.51 -15.53 -6.20
CA TYR A 67 9.98 -14.17 -6.43
C TYR A 67 9.40 -13.59 -7.73
N GLN A 68 9.53 -14.31 -8.85
CA GLN A 68 9.02 -13.86 -10.15
C GLN A 68 7.49 -13.65 -10.13
N ARG A 69 6.73 -14.57 -9.51
CA ARG A 69 5.28 -14.39 -9.35
C ARG A 69 4.93 -13.14 -8.54
N ILE A 70 5.66 -12.89 -7.44
CA ILE A 70 5.45 -11.71 -6.61
C ILE A 70 5.76 -10.43 -7.38
N VAL A 71 6.85 -10.37 -8.16
CA VAL A 71 7.16 -9.21 -9.02
C VAL A 71 5.98 -8.91 -9.96
N VAL A 72 5.49 -9.92 -10.67
CA VAL A 72 4.36 -9.80 -11.60
C VAL A 72 3.10 -9.34 -10.88
N ASP A 73 2.78 -9.93 -9.73
CA ASP A 73 1.60 -9.58 -8.93
C ASP A 73 1.70 -8.16 -8.35
N LEU A 74 2.89 -7.74 -7.89
CA LEU A 74 3.14 -6.38 -7.43
C LEU A 74 2.87 -5.40 -8.56
N HIS A 75 3.48 -5.62 -9.72
CA HIS A 75 3.39 -4.74 -10.88
C HIS A 75 1.95 -4.59 -11.38
N HIS A 76 1.21 -5.69 -11.53
CA HIS A 76 -0.10 -5.64 -12.19
C HIS A 76 -1.29 -5.47 -11.24
N ARG A 77 -1.17 -5.87 -9.97
CA ARG A 77 -2.30 -5.87 -9.03
C ARG A 77 -2.06 -4.92 -7.86
N HIS A 78 -0.95 -5.04 -7.16
CA HIS A 78 -0.82 -4.37 -5.86
C HIS A 78 -0.38 -2.90 -6.00
N LEU A 79 0.67 -2.62 -6.77
CA LEU A 79 1.20 -1.27 -6.94
C LEU A 79 0.23 -0.31 -7.63
N PRO A 80 -0.52 -0.71 -8.68
CA PRO A 80 -1.53 0.18 -9.28
C PRO A 80 -2.57 0.64 -8.25
N HIS A 81 -3.07 -0.25 -7.40
CA HIS A 81 -4.03 0.11 -6.35
C HIS A 81 -3.43 1.04 -5.28
N LEU A 82 -2.19 0.79 -4.87
CA LEU A 82 -1.51 1.64 -3.89
C LEU A 82 -1.19 3.03 -4.46
N ARG A 83 -0.84 3.09 -5.75
CA ARG A 83 -0.60 4.34 -6.49
C ARG A 83 -1.88 5.15 -6.65
N ASP A 84 -2.98 4.49 -7.02
CA ASP A 84 -4.30 5.12 -7.18
C ASP A 84 -4.84 5.65 -5.83
N ALA A 85 -4.48 4.99 -4.73
CA ALA A 85 -4.75 5.48 -3.37
C ALA A 85 -3.81 6.61 -2.92
N GLY A 86 -2.78 6.94 -3.70
CA GLY A 86 -1.78 7.97 -3.37
C GLY A 86 -0.82 7.56 -2.27
N LEU A 87 -0.67 6.26 -1.97
CA LEU A 87 0.16 5.76 -0.89
C LEU A 87 1.61 5.49 -1.31
N VAL A 88 1.84 5.17 -2.58
CA VAL A 88 3.17 4.90 -3.14
C VAL A 88 3.39 5.65 -4.44
N ARG A 89 4.64 5.98 -4.73
CA ARG A 89 5.10 6.38 -6.06
C ARG A 89 5.91 5.23 -6.64
N TYR A 90 5.52 4.81 -7.84
CA TYR A 90 6.20 3.76 -8.58
C TYR A 90 6.57 4.29 -9.96
N ASP A 91 7.86 4.19 -10.29
CA ASP A 91 8.41 4.47 -11.61
C ASP A 91 8.57 3.14 -12.35
N ASP A 92 7.69 2.89 -13.32
CA ASP A 92 7.67 1.65 -14.11
C ASP A 92 8.95 1.47 -14.97
N ASP A 93 9.59 2.56 -15.40
CA ASP A 93 10.79 2.50 -16.28
C ASP A 93 12.06 2.23 -15.46
N ALA A 94 12.16 2.83 -14.27
CA ALA A 94 13.30 2.66 -13.37
C ALA A 94 13.13 1.53 -12.34
N GLU A 95 11.94 0.91 -12.30
CA GLU A 95 11.50 -0.06 -11.27
C GLU A 95 11.73 0.46 -9.84
N LEU A 96 11.60 1.77 -9.63
CA LEU A 96 11.83 2.42 -8.34
C LEU A 96 10.50 2.67 -7.63
N LEU A 97 10.48 2.32 -6.34
CA LEU A 97 9.29 2.41 -5.49
C LEU A 97 9.60 3.13 -4.18
N GLU A 98 8.73 4.07 -3.81
CA GLU A 98 8.82 4.80 -2.54
C GLU A 98 7.44 5.09 -1.93
N LEU A 99 7.42 5.35 -0.62
CA LEU A 99 6.22 5.82 0.07
C LEU A 99 5.90 7.26 -0.36
N ALA A 100 4.65 7.50 -0.77
CA ALA A 100 4.22 8.82 -1.23
C ALA A 100 3.72 9.73 -0.10
N VAL A 101 3.36 9.15 1.04
CA VAL A 101 2.84 9.80 2.25
C VAL A 101 3.86 9.72 3.39
N ASP A 102 3.64 10.50 4.45
CA ASP A 102 4.41 10.32 5.67
C ASP A 102 4.16 8.93 6.28
N ARG A 103 5.19 8.30 6.83
CA ARG A 103 5.08 7.03 7.56
C ARG A 103 4.03 7.09 8.68
N ASP A 104 3.84 8.25 9.30
CA ASP A 104 2.89 8.46 10.39
C ASP A 104 1.43 8.35 9.92
N VAL A 105 1.16 8.46 8.61
CA VAL A 105 -0.17 8.22 8.01
C VAL A 105 -0.49 6.73 7.96
N VAL A 106 0.47 5.88 7.60
CA VAL A 106 0.24 4.44 7.41
C VAL A 106 0.51 3.60 8.66
N ALA A 107 1.43 4.03 9.52
CA ALA A 107 1.86 3.30 10.71
C ALA A 107 0.72 2.94 11.69
N PRO A 108 -0.28 3.80 11.97
CA PRO A 108 -1.41 3.42 12.81
C PRO A 108 -2.21 2.24 12.25
N TYR A 109 -2.40 2.19 10.93
CA TYR A 109 -3.21 1.17 10.28
C TYR A 109 -2.45 -0.14 10.09
N LEU A 110 -1.14 -0.08 9.82
CA LEU A 110 -0.29 -1.28 9.77
C LEU A 110 -0.29 -2.03 11.12
N ARG A 111 -0.21 -1.29 12.24
CA ARG A 111 -0.34 -1.88 13.57
C ARG A 111 -1.68 -2.57 13.81
N LEU A 112 -2.76 -2.06 13.21
CA LEU A 112 -4.09 -2.69 13.32
C LEU A 112 -4.19 -3.96 12.46
N ALA A 113 -3.52 -3.97 11.30
CA ALA A 113 -3.49 -5.12 10.40
C ALA A 113 -2.67 -6.30 10.97
N ASP A 114 -1.61 -6.02 11.74
CA ASP A 114 -0.79 -7.04 12.41
C ASP A 114 -1.57 -7.82 13.51
N HIS A 115 -2.80 -7.43 13.84
CA HIS A 115 -3.62 -8.05 14.90
C HIS A 115 -4.73 -8.98 14.39
N THR A 116 -4.83 -9.22 13.09
CA THR A 116 -5.73 -10.25 12.54
C THR A 116 -5.02 -11.60 12.53
N GLU A 117 -5.01 -12.27 13.69
CA GLU A 117 -4.77 -13.72 13.82
C GLU A 117 -6.09 -14.50 13.96
#